data_AF-A0A316LU27-F1
#
_entry.id   AF-A0A316LU27-F1
#
_cell.length_a   1.000
_cell.length_b   1.000
_cell.length_c   1.000
_cell.angle_alpha   90.00
_cell.angle_beta   90.00
_cell.angle_gamma   90.00
#
_symmetry.space_group_name_H-M   'P 1'
#
loop_
_entity.id
_entity.type
_entity.pdbx_description
1 polymer ?
#
loop_
_entity_poly.entity_id
_entity_poly.type
_entity_poly.pdbx_seq_one_letter_code
_entity_poly.pdbx_strand_id
1 'polypeptide(L)'
;MKMTEAQVRGYLNRAYRAKEMIGSMQEELLHLQELAELTAGMEAGGREDSLLAQIIEKERRQKGRIAEYLEAVEQVQEVIESVENPDYKTILRMRYLNFKPWDEVAQALHFSNVWVYHLHKRALTAVGNAITKLEKQRVSIS
;
A
#
# COMPACT_ATOMS: atom_id res chain seq x y z
N MET A 1 23.25 -7.36 -4.11
CA MET A 1 23.57 -6.77 -2.78
C MET A 1 22.42 -7.12 -1.84
N LYS A 2 22.67 -7.52 -0.58
CA LYS A 2 21.58 -7.76 0.39
C LYS A 2 21.03 -6.40 0.86
N MET A 3 19.71 -6.27 0.95
CA MET A 3 19.09 -5.05 1.49
C MET A 3 19.43 -4.88 2.98
N THR A 4 19.64 -3.64 3.41
CA THR A 4 19.75 -3.31 4.83
C THR A 4 18.39 -3.35 5.50
N GLU A 5 18.35 -3.51 6.83
CA GLU A 5 17.08 -3.50 7.57
C GLU A 5 16.28 -2.21 7.35
N ALA A 6 16.96 -1.06 7.25
CA ALA A 6 16.34 0.23 6.96
C ALA A 6 15.67 0.25 5.58
N GLN A 7 16.32 -0.31 4.56
CA GLN A 7 15.75 -0.41 3.21
C GLN A 7 14.53 -1.34 3.18
N VAL A 8 14.60 -2.49 3.88
CA VAL A 8 13.46 -3.43 3.96
C VAL A 8 12.27 -2.76 4.66
N ARG A 9 12.49 -2.11 5.80
CA ARG A 9 11.43 -1.37 6.50
C ARG A 9 10.85 -0.27 5.63
N GLY A 10 11.69 0.45 4.89
CA GLY A 10 11.27 1.48 3.94
C GLY A 10 10.34 0.92 2.86
N TYR A 11 10.70 -0.22 2.27
CA TYR A 11 9.89 -0.91 1.28
C TYR A 11 8.52 -1.33 1.84
N LEU A 12 8.50 -1.99 3.01
CA LEU A 12 7.27 -2.46 3.64
C LEU A 12 6.36 -1.29 4.06
N ASN A 13 6.93 -0.19 4.55
CA ASN A 13 6.19 1.01 4.95
C ASN A 13 5.55 1.77 3.77
N ARG A 14 5.84 1.41 2.51
CA ARG A 14 5.10 1.96 1.37
C ARG A 14 3.61 1.63 1.47
N ALA A 15 3.25 0.43 1.93
CA ALA A 15 1.85 0.05 2.14
C ALA A 15 1.19 0.89 3.25
N TYR A 16 1.93 1.23 4.30
CA TYR A 16 1.48 2.15 5.35
C TYR A 16 1.12 3.52 4.78
N ARG A 17 2.08 4.16 4.10
CA ARG A 17 1.88 5.48 3.49
C ARG A 17 0.77 5.44 2.44
N ALA A 18 0.71 4.39 1.64
CA ALA A 18 -0.34 4.20 0.64
C ALA A 18 -1.73 4.19 1.27
N LYS A 19 -1.94 3.44 2.35
CA LYS A 19 -3.24 3.35 3.00
C LYS A 19 -3.68 4.66 3.67
N GLU A 20 -2.75 5.38 4.31
CA GLU A 20 -3.04 6.72 4.86
C GLU A 20 -3.46 7.71 3.77
N MET A 21 -2.79 7.66 2.61
CA MET A 21 -3.10 8.56 1.49
C MET A 21 -4.41 8.18 0.79
N ILE A 22 -4.67 6.89 0.58
CA ILE A 22 -5.88 6.41 -0.12
C ILE A 22 -7.15 6.94 0.55
N GLY A 23 -7.24 6.96 1.89
CA GLY A 23 -8.44 7.42 2.60
C GLY A 23 -8.79 8.88 2.27
N SER A 24 -7.84 9.80 2.47
CA SER A 24 -8.05 11.23 2.15
C SER A 24 -8.30 11.44 0.65
N MET A 25 -7.65 10.66 -0.20
CA MET A 25 -7.83 10.76 -1.64
C MET A 25 -9.18 10.24 -2.12
N GLN A 26 -9.74 9.22 -1.46
CA GLN A 26 -11.08 8.71 -1.70
C GLN A 26 -12.14 9.74 -1.31
N GLU A 27 -11.97 10.42 -0.18
CA GLU A 27 -12.85 11.52 0.24
C GLU A 27 -12.85 12.66 -0.79
N GLU A 28 -11.67 13.07 -1.26
CA GLU A 28 -11.55 14.08 -2.32
C GLU A 28 -12.20 13.63 -3.63
N LEU A 29 -12.05 12.35 -3.99
CA LEU A 29 -12.68 11.79 -5.19
C LEU A 29 -14.21 11.81 -5.09
N LEU A 30 -14.78 11.42 -3.95
CA LEU A 30 -16.23 11.47 -3.72
C LEU A 30 -16.76 12.90 -3.87
N HIS A 31 -16.03 13.89 -3.34
CA HIS A 31 -16.40 15.29 -3.49
C HIS A 31 -16.35 15.76 -4.95
N LEU A 32 -15.33 15.36 -5.71
CA LEU A 32 -15.25 15.69 -7.14
C LEU A 32 -16.40 15.07 -7.94
N GLN A 33 -16.81 13.84 -7.61
CA GLN A 33 -17.94 13.16 -8.25
C GLN A 33 -19.27 13.89 -7.99
N GLU A 34 -19.51 14.32 -6.75
CA GLU A 34 -20.69 15.12 -6.40
C GLU A 34 -20.69 16.47 -7.16
N LEU A 35 -19.55 17.14 -7.24
CA LEU A 35 -19.41 18.37 -8.01
C LEU A 35 -19.67 18.16 -9.50
N ALA A 36 -19.22 17.03 -10.06
CA ALA A 36 -19.43 16.70 -11.47
C ALA A 36 -20.93 16.52 -11.77
N GLU A 37 -21.66 15.81 -10.91
CA GLU A 37 -23.10 15.59 -11.05
C GLU A 37 -23.89 16.90 -11.01
N LEU A 38 -23.58 17.78 -10.03
CA LEU A 38 -24.20 19.09 -9.93
C LEU A 38 -23.91 19.96 -11.15
N THR A 39 -22.65 19.98 -11.61
CA THR A 39 -22.22 20.80 -12.75
C THR A 39 -22.84 20.30 -14.06
N ALA A 40 -22.94 18.98 -14.25
CA ALA A 40 -23.58 18.39 -15.43
C ALA A 40 -25.07 18.76 -15.54
N GLY A 41 -25.77 18.90 -14.41
CA GLY A 41 -27.15 19.38 -14.38
C GLY A 41 -27.31 20.85 -14.76
N MET A 42 -26.28 21.67 -14.54
CA MET A 42 -26.27 23.11 -14.87
C MET A 42 -25.77 23.40 -16.29
N GLU A 43 -24.76 22.67 -16.75
CA GLU A 43 -24.13 22.84 -18.06
C GLU A 43 -24.78 21.91 -19.09
N ALA A 44 -26.04 22.16 -19.44
CA ALA A 44 -26.75 21.48 -20.53
C ALA A 44 -26.18 21.88 -21.91
N GLY A 45 -24.96 21.44 -22.23
CA GLY A 45 -24.28 21.74 -23.48
C GLY A 45 -22.76 21.65 -23.36
N GLY A 46 -22.23 20.42 -23.42
CA GLY A 46 -20.81 20.11 -23.23
C GLY A 46 -19.88 20.86 -24.19
N ARG A 47 -18.97 21.65 -23.62
CA ARG A 47 -17.76 22.16 -24.29
C ARG A 47 -16.53 21.51 -23.66
N GLU A 48 -15.47 21.29 -24.43
CA GLU A 48 -14.21 20.72 -23.92
C GLU A 48 -13.55 21.58 -22.83
N ASP A 49 -13.78 22.90 -22.80
CA ASP A 49 -13.27 23.82 -21.76
C ASP A 49 -14.26 24.07 -20.61
N SER A 50 -15.33 23.28 -20.52
CA SER A 50 -16.34 23.41 -19.47
C SER A 50 -15.78 23.14 -18.07
N LEU A 51 -16.44 23.67 -17.05
CA LEU A 51 -16.10 23.35 -15.66
C LEU A 51 -16.21 21.85 -15.43
N LEU A 52 -17.21 21.20 -16.04
CA LEU A 52 -17.39 19.75 -16.00
C LEU A 52 -16.17 18.99 -16.55
N ALA A 53 -15.61 19.39 -17.69
CA ALA A 53 -14.43 18.74 -18.26
C ALA A 53 -13.20 18.82 -17.32
N GLN A 54 -13.02 19.96 -16.64
CA GLN A 54 -11.94 20.14 -15.66
C GLN A 54 -12.13 19.26 -14.42
N ILE A 55 -13.38 19.09 -13.94
CA ILE A 55 -13.69 18.19 -12.82
C ILE A 55 -13.40 16.74 -13.20
N ILE A 56 -13.84 16.29 -14.38
CA ILE A 56 -13.61 14.92 -14.87
C ILE A 56 -12.10 14.61 -14.99
N GLU A 57 -11.28 15.52 -15.53
CA GLU A 57 -9.84 15.27 -15.61
C GLU A 57 -9.17 15.27 -14.23
N LYS A 58 -9.64 16.09 -13.28
CA LYS A 58 -9.18 16.02 -11.88
C LYS A 58 -9.53 14.65 -11.25
N GLU A 59 -10.75 14.16 -11.45
CA GLU A 59 -11.12 12.81 -11.00
C GLU A 59 -10.22 11.73 -11.62
N ARG A 60 -9.98 11.78 -12.93
CA ARG A 60 -9.17 10.79 -13.64
C ARG A 60 -7.77 10.71 -13.06
N ARG A 61 -7.16 11.86 -12.80
CA ARG A 61 -5.84 11.98 -12.16
C ARG A 61 -5.85 11.43 -10.74
N GLN A 62 -6.91 11.72 -9.98
CA GLN A 62 -7.04 11.21 -8.62
C GLN A 62 -7.19 9.68 -8.59
N LYS A 63 -8.01 9.12 -9.48
CA LYS A 63 -8.15 7.67 -9.68
C LYS A 63 -6.80 7.02 -10.04
N GLY A 64 -6.03 7.65 -10.93
CA GLY A 64 -4.68 7.19 -11.28
C GLY A 64 -3.73 7.13 -10.09
N ARG A 65 -3.68 8.20 -9.28
CA ARG A 65 -2.86 8.22 -8.05
C ARG A 65 -3.30 7.18 -7.03
N ILE A 66 -4.62 6.97 -6.85
CA ILE A 66 -5.14 5.90 -5.97
C ILE A 66 -4.69 4.52 -6.48
N ALA A 67 -4.72 4.29 -7.79
CA ALA A 67 -4.27 3.04 -8.37
C ALA A 67 -2.78 2.77 -8.10
N GLU A 68 -1.90 3.78 -8.21
CA GLU A 68 -0.48 3.65 -7.85
C GLU A 68 -0.29 3.24 -6.37
N TYR A 69 -1.10 3.79 -5.47
CA TYR A 69 -1.05 3.41 -4.06
C TYR A 69 -1.57 1.99 -3.80
N LEU A 70 -2.64 1.58 -4.48
CA LEU A 70 -3.14 0.21 -4.41
C LEU A 70 -2.08 -0.79 -4.91
N GLU A 71 -1.41 -0.47 -6.02
CA GLU A 71 -0.31 -1.28 -6.53
C GLU A 71 0.84 -1.40 -5.50
N ALA A 72 1.18 -0.30 -4.82
CA ALA A 72 2.20 -0.33 -3.78
C ALA A 72 1.83 -1.27 -2.60
N VAL A 73 0.55 -1.32 -2.23
CA VAL A 73 0.03 -2.26 -1.21
C VAL A 73 0.12 -3.70 -1.72
N GLU A 74 -0.32 -3.96 -2.95
CA GLU A 74 -0.26 -5.28 -3.58
C GLU A 74 1.16 -5.81 -3.68
N GLN A 75 2.12 -4.98 -4.11
CA GLN A 75 3.53 -5.36 -4.17
C GLN A 75 4.10 -5.73 -2.79
N VAL A 76 3.74 -5.00 -1.73
CA VAL A 76 4.17 -5.34 -0.37
C VAL A 76 3.53 -6.66 0.08
N GLN A 77 2.24 -6.87 -0.22
CA GLN A 77 1.55 -8.11 0.08
C GLN A 77 2.18 -9.31 -0.64
N GLU A 78 2.43 -9.21 -1.94
CA GLU A 78 3.07 -10.27 -2.75
C GLU A 78 4.40 -10.73 -2.14
N VAL A 79 5.26 -9.76 -1.79
CA VAL A 79 6.55 -10.06 -1.16
C VAL A 79 6.37 -10.73 0.19
N ILE A 80 5.45 -10.24 1.03
CA ILE A 80 5.18 -10.86 2.35
C ILE A 80 4.69 -12.29 2.17
N GLU A 81 3.77 -12.55 1.24
CA GLU A 81 3.22 -13.89 1.00
C GLU A 81 4.27 -14.90 0.50
N SER A 82 5.32 -14.41 -0.16
CA SER A 82 6.45 -15.24 -0.60
C SER A 82 7.39 -15.69 0.53
N VAL A 83 7.24 -15.17 1.75
CA VAL A 83 8.02 -15.62 2.92
C VAL A 83 7.52 -16.99 3.37
N GLU A 84 8.43 -17.95 3.51
CA GLU A 84 8.05 -19.34 3.83
C GLU A 84 7.52 -19.52 5.25
N ASN A 85 8.17 -18.91 6.23
CA ASN A 85 7.81 -19.10 7.64
C ASN A 85 6.47 -18.42 7.97
N PRO A 86 5.47 -19.17 8.49
CA PRO A 86 4.13 -18.65 8.73
C PRO A 86 4.07 -17.60 9.83
N ASP A 87 4.88 -17.71 10.88
CA ASP A 87 4.95 -16.72 11.96
C ASP A 87 5.52 -15.41 11.44
N TYR A 88 6.58 -15.47 10.61
CA TYR A 88 7.16 -14.28 9.98
C TYR A 88 6.14 -13.58 9.08
N LYS A 89 5.39 -14.34 8.26
CA LYS A 89 4.30 -13.78 7.46
C LYS A 89 3.27 -13.09 8.32
N THR A 90 2.81 -13.75 9.39
CA THR A 90 1.79 -13.21 10.29
C THR A 90 2.27 -11.91 10.93
N ILE A 91 3.49 -11.87 11.46
CA ILE A 91 4.11 -10.67 12.02
C ILE A 91 4.15 -9.55 10.97
N LEU A 92 4.61 -9.84 9.75
CA LEU A 92 4.76 -8.85 8.69
C LEU A 92 3.40 -8.31 8.23
N ARG A 93 2.40 -9.18 8.00
CA ARG A 93 1.03 -8.76 7.63
C ARG A 93 0.41 -7.89 8.70
N MET A 94 0.44 -8.36 9.95
CA MET A 94 -0.15 -7.61 11.05
C MET A 94 0.55 -6.26 11.23
N ARG A 95 1.87 -6.21 11.12
CA ARG A 95 2.63 -4.99 11.34
C ARG A 95 2.55 -3.99 10.18
N TYR A 96 2.67 -4.45 8.94
CA TYR A 96 2.90 -3.59 7.76
C TYR A 96 1.71 -3.50 6.80
N LEU A 97 0.68 -4.34 6.92
CA LEU A 97 -0.56 -4.22 6.15
C LEU A 97 -1.76 -3.84 7.03
N ASN A 98 -1.79 -4.36 8.27
CA ASN A 98 -2.89 -4.15 9.21
C ASN A 98 -2.57 -3.12 10.29
N PHE A 99 -1.31 -2.69 10.39
CA PHE A 99 -0.81 -1.66 11.32
C PHE A 99 -1.10 -1.94 12.78
N LYS A 100 -1.07 -3.21 13.15
CA LYS A 100 -1.27 -3.62 14.53
C LYS A 100 -0.10 -3.19 15.42
N PRO A 101 -0.39 -2.72 16.64
CA PRO A 101 0.63 -2.52 17.65
C PRO A 101 1.21 -3.86 18.08
N TRP A 102 2.40 -3.83 18.70
CA TRP A 102 3.18 -5.05 18.95
C TRP A 102 2.52 -6.01 19.93
N ASP A 103 1.78 -5.48 20.90
CA ASP A 103 0.95 -6.21 21.85
C ASP A 103 -0.16 -7.02 21.18
N GLU A 104 -0.85 -6.45 20.19
CA GLU A 104 -1.84 -7.20 19.40
C GLU A 104 -1.18 -8.31 18.56
N VAL A 105 0.00 -8.06 17.99
CA VAL A 105 0.78 -9.08 17.25
C VAL A 105 1.19 -10.22 18.18
N ALA A 106 1.68 -9.90 19.37
CA ALA A 106 2.10 -10.87 20.37
C ALA A 106 0.94 -11.70 20.91
N GLN A 107 -0.21 -11.06 21.17
CA GLN A 107 -1.43 -11.75 21.57
C GLN A 107 -1.90 -12.73 20.49
N ALA A 108 -1.92 -12.31 19.22
CA ALA A 108 -2.37 -13.15 18.11
C ALA A 108 -1.47 -14.37 17.88
N LEU A 109 -0.18 -14.28 18.21
CA LEU A 109 0.78 -15.39 18.09
C LEU A 109 0.98 -16.17 19.38
N HIS A 110 0.29 -15.80 20.47
CA HIS A 110 0.48 -16.37 21.80
C HIS A 110 1.96 -16.31 22.28
N PHE A 111 2.65 -15.22 21.93
CA PHE A 111 4.06 -14.98 22.27
C PHE A 111 4.22 -13.77 23.19
N SER A 112 5.39 -13.66 23.83
CA SER A 112 5.78 -12.42 24.51
C SER A 112 6.20 -11.36 23.49
N ASN A 113 6.02 -10.08 23.83
CA ASN A 113 6.50 -8.96 23.01
C ASN A 113 7.99 -9.10 22.67
N VAL A 114 8.82 -9.51 23.64
CA VAL A 114 10.25 -9.74 23.46
C VAL A 114 10.51 -10.76 22.36
N TRP A 115 9.80 -11.90 22.39
CA TRP A 115 9.95 -12.93 21.38
C TRP A 115 9.47 -12.48 20.00
N VAL A 116 8.36 -11.73 19.93
CA VAL A 116 7.89 -11.12 18.68
C VAL A 116 8.93 -10.18 18.08
N TYR A 117 9.60 -9.35 18.87
CA TYR A 117 10.68 -8.50 18.35
C TYR A 117 11.86 -9.31 17.79
N HIS A 118 12.22 -10.43 18.43
CA HIS A 118 13.24 -11.33 17.90
C HIS A 118 12.81 -11.97 16.57
N LEU A 119 11.59 -12.49 16.50
CA LEU A 119 11.04 -13.06 15.27
C LEU A 119 10.89 -11.99 14.17
N HIS A 120 10.53 -10.76 14.53
CA HIS A 120 10.43 -9.64 13.60
C HIS A 120 11.75 -9.35 12.90
N LYS A 121 12.88 -9.32 13.61
CA LYS A 121 14.20 -9.14 12.98
C LYS A 121 14.52 -10.26 11.98
N ARG A 122 14.14 -11.50 12.29
CA ARG A 122 14.32 -12.65 11.39
C ARG A 122 13.37 -12.55 10.19
N ALA A 123 12.14 -12.12 10.40
CA ALA A 123 11.15 -11.86 9.36
C ALA A 123 11.63 -10.77 8.40
N LEU A 124 12.22 -9.67 8.89
CA LEU A 124 12.82 -8.62 8.06
C LEU A 124 13.98 -9.15 7.21
N THR A 125 14.78 -10.06 7.75
CA THR A 125 15.85 -10.71 6.97
C THR A 125 15.27 -11.60 5.87
N ALA A 126 14.26 -12.40 6.20
CA ALA A 126 13.62 -13.32 5.25
C ALA A 126 12.94 -12.55 4.10
N VAL A 127 12.15 -11.53 4.42
CA VAL A 127 11.44 -10.72 3.42
C VAL A 127 12.41 -9.87 2.60
N GLY A 128 13.51 -9.37 3.18
CA GLY A 128 14.56 -8.68 2.40
C GLY A 128 15.20 -9.56 1.33
N ASN A 129 15.40 -10.85 1.61
CA ASN A 129 15.86 -11.81 0.61
C ASN A 129 14.79 -12.04 -0.47
N ALA A 130 13.52 -12.09 -0.08
CA ALA A 130 12.40 -12.25 -1.01
C ALA A 130 12.26 -11.06 -1.98
N ILE A 131 12.36 -9.82 -1.48
CA ILE A 131 12.38 -8.60 -2.31
C ILE A 131 13.50 -8.67 -3.34
N THR A 132 14.72 -8.97 -2.87
CA THR A 132 15.89 -9.06 -3.75
C THR A 132 15.72 -10.15 -4.83
N LYS A 133 15.04 -11.24 -4.52
CA LYS A 133 14.75 -12.33 -5.46
C LYS A 133 13.74 -11.90 -6.52
N LEU A 134 12.64 -11.27 -6.11
CA LEU A 134 11.58 -10.80 -7.01
C LEU A 134 12.08 -9.70 -7.94
N GLU A 135 12.86 -8.75 -7.45
CA GLU A 135 13.48 -7.69 -8.28
C GLU A 135 14.37 -8.27 -9.38
N LYS A 136 15.18 -9.30 -9.07
CA LYS A 136 16.01 -9.98 -10.07
C LYS A 136 15.20 -10.71 -11.14
N GLN A 137 14.08 -11.32 -10.75
CA GLN A 137 13.18 -12.00 -11.68
C GLN A 137 12.53 -11.01 -12.64
N ARG A 138 12.08 -9.85 -12.15
CA ARG A 138 11.50 -8.79 -12.99
C ARG A 138 12.50 -8.23 -14.00
N VAL A 139 13.77 -8.04 -13.61
CA VAL A 139 14.84 -7.58 -14.52
C VAL A 139 15.20 -8.62 -15.58
N SER A 140 15.00 -9.91 -15.31
CA SER A 140 15.35 -10.99 -16.25
C SER A 140 14.25 -11.27 -17.29
N ILE A 141 13.05 -10.71 -17.10
CA ILE A 141 11.88 -10.89 -17.97
C ILE A 141 11.62 -9.64 -18.83
N SER A 142 12.22 -8.49 -18.47
CA SER A 142 12.21 -7.23 -19.23
C SER A 142 13.37 -7.12 -20.20
#